data_AF-A0A6P4ZSL7-F1
#
_entry.id   AF-A0A6P4ZSL7-F1
#
_cell.length_a   1.000
_cell.length_b   1.000
_cell.length_c   1.000
_cell.angle_alpha   90.00
_cell.angle_beta   90.00
_cell.angle_gamma   90.00
#
_symmetry.space_group_name_H-M   'P 1'
#
loop_
_entity.id
_entity.type
_entity.pdbx_description
1 polymer ?
#
loop_
_entity_poly.entity_id
_entity_poly.type
_entity_poly.pdbx_seq_one_letter_code
_entity_poly.pdbx_strand_id
1 'polypeptide(L)'
;MAQTSADRSCHVRGCPGFDSSVKLECRVCGRCCHTSCLTRKNKGDQHAMAAMENAGTDKGWSCFNCENIGSLLEEEDTQLMMDNFDQHDPDQNTQVTVDEFVTFQQNLCRQMKGRELSEAEEQQARDAFDNIDINRDGSIGWWEFVTAESVRFLQKKPKEYLLKKLTPREIQRVRDIYKEQDFNGQGMILKDNYQEVIKQWMDGLGLEPKDGDYTKYLLVEPGIVQWDTFLREHAISILSARPNISGKKHFLPTAHRS
;
A
#
# COMPACT_ATOMS: atom_id res chain seq x y z
N MET A 1 -22.83 -13.26 26.02
CA MET A 1 -23.35 -12.32 25.01
C MET A 1 -22.25 -11.37 24.62
N ALA A 2 -21.92 -11.29 23.34
CA ALA A 2 -21.40 -10.11 22.60
C ALA A 2 -20.54 -10.56 21.40
N GLN A 3 -21.17 -10.70 20.24
CA GLN A 3 -20.63 -10.25 18.96
C GLN A 3 -21.83 -10.00 18.05
N THR A 4 -22.33 -8.78 18.07
CA THR A 4 -23.29 -8.27 17.09
C THR A 4 -22.57 -8.01 15.77
N SER A 5 -23.13 -8.57 14.69
CA SER A 5 -23.27 -7.94 13.36
C SER A 5 -22.01 -7.39 12.66
N ALA A 6 -21.48 -8.16 11.71
CA ALA A 6 -21.04 -7.60 10.43
C ALA A 6 -21.95 -8.19 9.37
N ASP A 7 -22.63 -7.34 8.61
CA ASP A 7 -23.56 -7.74 7.56
C ASP A 7 -22.86 -8.72 6.60
N ARG A 8 -23.30 -9.98 6.60
CA ARG A 8 -22.81 -11.04 5.69
C ARG A 8 -23.22 -10.76 4.24
N SER A 9 -23.87 -9.64 3.97
CA SER A 9 -24.19 -9.16 2.64
C SER A 9 -22.92 -8.81 1.86
N CYS A 10 -23.02 -9.02 0.54
CA CYS A 10 -21.96 -8.64 -0.37
C CYS A 10 -21.93 -7.11 -0.52
N HIS A 11 -20.75 -6.53 -0.33
CA HIS A 11 -20.55 -5.08 -0.41
C HIS A 11 -20.36 -4.54 -1.83
N VAL A 12 -20.44 -5.39 -2.86
CA VAL A 12 -20.43 -4.92 -4.25
C VAL A 12 -21.78 -4.27 -4.57
N ARG A 13 -21.77 -2.99 -4.98
CA ARG A 13 -22.99 -2.29 -5.43
C ARG A 13 -23.69 -3.08 -6.54
N GLY A 14 -25.01 -3.17 -6.46
CA GLY A 14 -25.82 -3.93 -7.43
C GLY A 14 -25.76 -5.45 -7.24
N CYS A 15 -25.23 -5.94 -6.11
CA CYS A 15 -25.36 -7.36 -5.77
C CYS A 15 -26.83 -7.73 -5.55
N PRO A 16 -27.34 -8.82 -6.16
CA PRO A 16 -28.73 -9.25 -5.99
C PRO A 16 -29.04 -9.87 -4.61
N GLY A 17 -28.04 -10.03 -3.73
CA GLY A 17 -28.19 -10.57 -2.38
C GLY A 17 -28.27 -12.09 -2.28
N PHE A 18 -28.79 -12.79 -3.30
CA PHE A 18 -29.01 -14.25 -3.32
C PHE A 18 -27.96 -15.03 -4.13
N ASP A 19 -26.72 -14.56 -4.16
CA ASP A 19 -25.65 -15.23 -4.91
C ASP A 19 -25.03 -16.37 -4.07
N SER A 20 -24.83 -17.54 -4.68
CA SER A 20 -24.30 -18.73 -4.02
C SER A 20 -22.79 -18.92 -4.22
N SER A 21 -22.11 -17.99 -4.89
CA SER A 21 -20.67 -18.05 -5.07
C SER A 21 -19.92 -17.80 -3.76
N VAL A 22 -18.64 -18.20 -3.74
CA VAL A 22 -17.76 -18.02 -2.58
C VAL A 22 -17.69 -16.55 -2.20
N LYS A 23 -17.72 -16.26 -0.90
CA LYS A 23 -17.51 -14.92 -0.36
C LYS A 23 -16.05 -14.75 0.02
N LEU A 24 -15.41 -13.73 -0.52
CA LEU A 24 -14.08 -13.28 -0.12
C LEU A 24 -14.23 -12.23 0.97
N GLU A 25 -13.46 -12.39 2.05
CA GLU A 25 -13.45 -11.45 3.17
C GLU A 25 -12.22 -10.55 3.07
N CYS A 26 -12.45 -9.24 3.16
CA CYS A 26 -11.36 -8.27 3.10
C CYS A 26 -10.46 -8.35 4.34
N ARG A 27 -9.14 -8.48 4.15
CA ARG A 27 -8.14 -8.52 5.24
C ARG A 27 -8.10 -7.24 6.08
N VAL A 28 -8.46 -6.10 5.49
CA VAL A 28 -8.44 -4.79 6.13
C VAL A 28 -9.74 -4.52 6.89
N CYS A 29 -10.89 -4.56 6.21
CA CYS A 29 -12.16 -4.12 6.82
C CYS A 29 -13.11 -5.26 7.22
N GLY A 30 -12.82 -6.51 6.85
CA GLY A 30 -13.70 -7.66 7.11
C GLY A 30 -14.99 -7.70 6.29
N ARG A 31 -15.20 -6.76 5.36
CA ARG A 31 -16.36 -6.80 4.46
C ARG A 31 -16.24 -7.98 3.50
N CYS A 32 -17.38 -8.61 3.22
CA CYS A 32 -17.46 -9.75 2.31
C CYS A 32 -17.91 -9.31 0.90
N CYS A 33 -17.36 -9.95 -0.13
CA CYS A 33 -17.75 -9.78 -1.53
C CYS A 33 -17.89 -11.15 -2.20
N HIS A 34 -18.96 -11.37 -2.96
CA HIS A 34 -19.11 -12.57 -3.79
C HIS A 34 -18.06 -12.59 -4.90
N THR A 35 -17.45 -13.74 -5.17
CA THR A 35 -16.49 -13.89 -6.27
C THR A 35 -17.13 -13.55 -7.61
N SER A 36 -18.37 -13.99 -7.87
CA SER A 36 -19.11 -13.67 -9.10
C SER A 36 -19.30 -12.15 -9.31
N CYS A 37 -19.55 -11.41 -8.24
CA CYS A 37 -19.75 -9.97 -8.27
C CYS A 37 -18.45 -9.23 -8.55
N LEU A 38 -17.34 -9.70 -7.98
CA LEU A 38 -16.00 -9.17 -8.27
C LEU A 38 -15.57 -9.51 -9.69
N THR A 39 -15.76 -10.74 -10.17
CA THR A 39 -15.44 -11.13 -11.56
C THR A 39 -16.17 -10.27 -12.58
N ARG A 40 -17.46 -9.96 -12.33
CA ARG A 40 -18.22 -9.07 -13.21
C ARG A 40 -17.71 -7.63 -13.15
N LYS A 41 -17.36 -7.13 -11.96
CA LYS A 41 -16.85 -5.78 -11.76
C LYS A 41 -15.47 -5.60 -12.39
N ASN A 42 -14.59 -6.57 -12.23
CA ASN A 42 -13.18 -6.54 -12.63
C ASN A 42 -12.97 -7.25 -13.98
N LYS A 43 -14.01 -7.33 -14.82
CA LYS A 43 -13.94 -8.06 -16.08
C LYS A 43 -12.85 -7.45 -16.98
N GLY A 44 -11.80 -8.22 -17.26
CA GLY A 44 -10.66 -7.80 -18.07
C GLY A 44 -9.45 -7.31 -17.26
N ASP A 45 -9.59 -7.11 -15.95
CA ASP A 45 -8.49 -6.73 -15.06
C ASP A 45 -7.83 -8.00 -14.49
N GLN A 46 -6.75 -8.44 -15.14
CA GLN A 46 -6.02 -9.64 -14.72
C GLN A 46 -5.38 -9.48 -13.33
N HIS A 47 -4.99 -8.26 -12.96
CA HIS A 47 -4.36 -8.00 -11.68
C HIS A 47 -5.35 -8.16 -10.53
N ALA A 48 -6.53 -7.53 -10.64
CA ALA A 48 -7.58 -7.65 -9.65
C ALA A 48 -8.13 -9.09 -9.55
N MET A 49 -8.16 -9.83 -10.66
CA MET A 49 -8.55 -11.24 -10.66
C MET A 49 -7.53 -12.14 -9.97
N ALA A 50 -6.23 -11.98 -10.26
CA ALA A 50 -5.16 -12.72 -9.58
C ALA A 50 -5.11 -12.42 -8.07
N ALA A 51 -5.36 -11.16 -7.69
CA ALA A 51 -5.42 -10.75 -6.29
C ALA A 51 -6.47 -11.51 -5.48
N MET A 52 -7.59 -11.89 -6.09
CA MET A 52 -8.68 -12.62 -5.42
C MET A 52 -8.26 -14.03 -4.98
N GLU A 53 -7.30 -14.66 -5.67
CA GLU A 53 -6.80 -16.00 -5.33
C GLU A 53 -6.09 -16.02 -3.96
N ASN A 54 -5.51 -14.87 -3.56
CA ASN A 54 -4.84 -14.73 -2.27
C ASN A 54 -5.80 -14.67 -1.08
N ALA A 55 -7.11 -14.45 -1.29
CA ALA A 55 -8.08 -14.23 -0.21
C ALA A 55 -8.15 -15.37 0.80
N GLY A 56 -7.96 -16.62 0.36
CA GLY A 56 -7.96 -17.81 1.23
C GLY A 56 -6.60 -18.17 1.84
N THR A 57 -5.56 -17.38 1.56
CA THR A 57 -4.19 -17.59 2.06
C THR A 57 -3.85 -16.59 3.16
N ASP A 58 -2.71 -16.77 3.82
CA ASP A 58 -2.22 -15.82 4.81
C ASP A 58 -2.04 -14.41 4.24
N LYS A 59 -1.66 -14.29 2.95
CA LYS A 59 -1.56 -13.01 2.21
C LYS A 59 -2.86 -12.22 2.24
N GLY A 60 -3.98 -12.93 2.23
CA GLY A 60 -5.32 -12.37 2.19
C GLY A 60 -5.56 -11.49 0.95
N TRP A 61 -6.70 -10.80 0.96
CA TRP A 61 -7.14 -9.94 -0.13
C TRP A 61 -7.76 -8.65 0.42
N SER A 62 -7.49 -7.53 -0.23
CA SER A 62 -8.14 -6.24 0.06
C SER A 62 -9.26 -5.97 -0.92
N CYS A 63 -10.41 -5.50 -0.44
CA CYS A 63 -11.50 -5.11 -1.32
C CYS A 63 -11.19 -3.79 -2.05
N PHE A 64 -11.95 -3.51 -3.12
CA PHE A 64 -11.81 -2.32 -3.96
C PHE A 64 -11.82 -0.96 -3.24
N ASN A 65 -12.36 -0.89 -2.02
CA ASN A 65 -12.29 0.32 -1.20
C ASN A 65 -10.99 0.39 -0.40
N CYS A 66 -10.57 -0.74 0.18
CA CYS A 66 -9.40 -0.76 1.05
C CYS A 66 -8.10 -0.78 0.25
N GLU A 67 -8.07 -1.38 -0.94
CA GLU A 67 -6.89 -1.38 -1.81
C GLU A 67 -6.57 0.02 -2.36
N ASN A 68 -7.58 0.89 -2.48
CA ASN A 68 -7.41 2.28 -2.86
C ASN A 68 -6.95 3.12 -1.67
N ILE A 69 -5.63 3.25 -1.48
CA ILE A 69 -5.03 4.09 -0.43
C ILE A 69 -5.47 5.55 -0.55
N GLY A 70 -5.73 6.06 -1.77
CA GLY A 70 -6.20 7.42 -2.00
C GLY A 70 -7.48 7.75 -1.23
N SER A 71 -8.31 6.75 -0.92
CA SER A 71 -9.50 6.93 -0.07
C SER A 71 -9.21 7.38 1.37
N LEU A 72 -7.95 7.33 1.81
CA LEU A 72 -7.52 7.77 3.14
C LEU A 72 -7.19 9.26 3.21
N LEU A 73 -7.02 9.89 2.05
CA LEU A 73 -6.71 11.29 1.91
C LEU A 73 -7.96 12.13 2.10
N GLU A 74 -7.76 13.40 2.41
CA GLU A 74 -8.84 14.38 2.41
C GLU A 74 -9.13 14.81 0.96
N GLU A 75 -10.30 15.41 0.73
CA GLU A 75 -10.74 15.81 -0.60
C GLU A 75 -9.77 16.82 -1.24
N GLU A 76 -9.25 17.76 -0.44
CA GLU A 76 -8.25 18.74 -0.85
C GLU A 76 -6.93 18.07 -1.29
N ASP A 77 -6.45 17.09 -0.53
CA ASP A 77 -5.24 16.32 -0.87
C ASP A 77 -5.45 15.51 -2.18
N THR A 78 -6.66 15.00 -2.39
CA THR A 78 -7.03 14.22 -3.58
C THR A 78 -7.06 15.10 -4.82
N GLN A 79 -7.61 16.32 -4.70
CA GLN A 79 -7.62 17.29 -5.80
C GLN A 79 -6.19 17.68 -6.21
N LEU A 80 -5.31 17.90 -5.23
CA LEU A 80 -3.90 18.21 -5.52
C LEU A 80 -3.19 17.07 -6.27
N MET A 81 -3.58 15.82 -6.06
CA MET A 81 -3.06 14.68 -6.83
C MET A 81 -3.57 14.66 -8.26
N MET A 82 -4.84 15.01 -8.49
CA MET A 82 -5.39 15.14 -9.84
C MET A 82 -4.63 16.22 -10.61
N ASP A 83 -4.47 17.40 -10.00
CA ASP A 83 -3.74 18.51 -10.61
C ASP A 83 -2.26 18.15 -10.87
N ASN A 84 -1.65 17.31 -10.03
CA ASN A 84 -0.29 16.82 -10.24
C ASN A 84 -0.25 15.81 -11.40
N PHE A 85 -1.19 14.86 -11.46
CA PHE A 85 -1.27 13.88 -12.55
C PHE A 85 -1.48 14.53 -13.91
N ASP A 86 -2.37 15.51 -14.00
CA ASP A 86 -2.65 16.23 -15.24
C ASP A 86 -1.42 17.00 -15.77
N GLN A 87 -0.50 17.40 -14.89
CA GLN A 87 0.77 17.99 -15.32
C GLN A 87 1.76 16.96 -15.89
N HIS A 88 1.64 15.71 -15.47
CA HIS A 88 2.41 14.58 -16.00
C HIS A 88 1.82 14.01 -17.31
N ASP A 89 0.53 14.22 -17.56
CA ASP A 89 -0.23 13.73 -18.72
C ASP A 89 -0.61 14.90 -19.68
N PRO A 90 0.34 15.44 -20.47
CA PRO A 90 0.10 16.61 -21.31
C PRO A 90 -0.84 16.33 -22.49
N ASP A 91 -0.93 15.09 -22.95
CA ASP A 91 -1.81 14.71 -24.06
C ASP A 91 -3.22 14.29 -23.59
N GLN A 92 -3.42 14.20 -22.27
CA GLN A 92 -4.68 13.91 -21.59
C GLN A 92 -5.26 12.55 -21.98
N ASN A 93 -4.38 11.59 -22.27
CA ASN A 93 -4.78 10.24 -22.65
C ASN A 93 -5.07 9.33 -21.43
N THR A 94 -4.97 9.89 -20.21
CA THR A 94 -5.15 9.26 -18.89
C THR A 94 -4.08 8.24 -18.50
N GLN A 95 -2.95 8.27 -19.18
CA GLN A 95 -1.78 7.44 -18.95
C GLN A 95 -0.51 8.29 -19.07
N VAL A 96 0.45 8.06 -18.18
CA VAL A 96 1.75 8.75 -18.25
C VAL A 96 2.79 7.74 -18.71
N THR A 97 3.39 7.97 -19.87
CA THR A 97 4.51 7.15 -20.37
C THR A 97 5.83 7.52 -19.70
N VAL A 98 6.85 6.66 -19.84
CA VAL A 98 8.18 6.94 -19.28
C VAL A 98 8.79 8.23 -19.83
N ASP A 99 8.57 8.52 -21.12
CA ASP A 99 9.11 9.70 -21.77
C ASP A 99 8.41 10.99 -21.30
N GLU A 100 7.09 10.94 -21.09
CA GLU A 100 6.34 12.05 -20.49
C GLU A 100 6.77 12.30 -19.05
N PHE A 101 6.94 11.24 -18.26
CA PHE A 101 7.40 11.34 -16.89
C PHE A 101 8.80 11.98 -16.80
N VAL A 102 9.76 11.52 -17.62
CA VAL A 102 11.12 12.09 -17.67
C VAL A 102 11.09 13.53 -18.18
N THR A 103 10.29 13.82 -19.21
CA THR A 103 10.12 15.18 -19.74
C THR A 103 9.57 16.14 -18.69
N PHE A 104 8.62 15.69 -17.88
CA PHE A 104 8.11 16.47 -16.75
C PHE A 104 9.22 16.75 -15.72
N GLN A 105 10.01 15.75 -15.32
CA GLN A 105 11.15 15.96 -14.41
C GLN A 105 12.19 16.92 -15.00
N GLN A 106 12.41 16.86 -16.31
CA GLN A 106 13.30 17.77 -17.03
C GLN A 106 12.80 19.21 -16.96
N ASN A 107 11.50 19.43 -17.17
CA ASN A 107 10.90 20.75 -17.08
C ASN A 107 10.97 21.31 -15.65
N LEU A 108 10.69 20.49 -14.62
CA LEU A 108 10.86 20.89 -13.23
C LEU A 108 12.31 21.28 -12.90
N CYS A 109 13.30 20.51 -13.37
CA CYS A 109 14.71 20.82 -13.15
C CYS A 109 15.11 22.15 -13.82
N ARG A 110 14.65 22.40 -15.04
CA ARG A 110 14.85 23.68 -15.73
C ARG A 110 14.26 24.85 -14.95
N GLN A 111 13.02 24.71 -14.46
CA GLN A 111 12.34 25.77 -13.71
C GLN A 111 13.00 26.05 -12.36
N MET A 112 13.37 25.01 -11.61
CA MET A 112 13.86 25.14 -10.24
C MET A 112 15.37 25.38 -10.14
N LYS A 113 16.17 24.78 -11.04
CA LYS A 113 17.65 24.81 -11.00
C LYS A 113 18.28 25.52 -12.20
N GLY A 114 17.50 25.87 -13.23
CA GLY A 114 18.01 26.54 -14.43
C GLY A 114 18.93 25.67 -15.31
N ARG A 115 18.85 24.34 -15.19
CA ARG A 115 19.69 23.40 -15.95
C ARG A 115 18.95 22.15 -16.41
N GLU A 116 19.56 21.41 -17.34
CA GLU A 116 19.11 20.08 -17.72
C GLU A 116 19.31 19.06 -16.59
N LEU A 117 18.57 17.95 -16.62
CA LEU A 117 18.87 16.79 -15.76
C LEU A 117 20.24 16.23 -16.15
N SER A 118 20.98 15.74 -15.15
CA SER A 118 22.15 14.90 -15.43
C SER A 118 21.71 13.48 -15.79
N GLU A 119 22.60 12.70 -16.43
CA GLU A 119 22.34 11.28 -16.72
C GLU A 119 21.93 10.48 -15.47
N ALA A 120 22.52 10.79 -14.31
CA ALA A 120 22.17 10.16 -13.05
C ALA A 120 20.76 10.53 -12.55
N GLU A 121 20.34 11.79 -12.71
CA GLU A 121 18.99 12.22 -12.33
C GLU A 121 17.93 11.67 -13.31
N GLU A 122 18.26 11.57 -14.60
CA GLU A 122 17.40 10.92 -15.58
C GLU A 122 17.21 9.43 -15.26
N GLN A 123 18.29 8.72 -14.96
CA GLN A 123 18.20 7.31 -14.56
C GLN A 123 17.37 7.16 -13.28
N GLN A 124 17.52 8.06 -12.31
CA GLN A 124 16.69 8.05 -11.09
C GLN A 124 15.19 8.28 -11.41
N ALA A 125 14.87 9.14 -12.39
CA ALA A 125 13.50 9.35 -12.83
C ALA A 125 12.92 8.09 -13.49
N ARG A 126 13.69 7.40 -14.34
CA ARG A 126 13.31 6.11 -14.94
C ARG A 126 13.11 5.03 -13.89
N ASP A 127 14.03 4.92 -12.93
CA ASP A 127 13.91 4.00 -11.81
C ASP A 127 12.67 4.32 -10.95
N ALA A 128 12.30 5.60 -10.81
CA ALA A 128 11.08 6.00 -10.12
C ALA A 128 9.82 5.62 -10.91
N PHE A 129 9.83 5.80 -12.23
CA PHE A 129 8.75 5.36 -13.13
C PHE A 129 8.50 3.87 -13.00
N ASP A 130 9.55 3.05 -13.13
CA ASP A 130 9.47 1.58 -13.02
C ASP A 130 8.94 1.09 -11.66
N ASN A 131 9.01 1.93 -10.63
CA ASN A 131 8.45 1.62 -9.31
C ASN A 131 6.96 1.92 -9.22
N ILE A 132 6.49 2.89 -10.01
CA ILE A 132 5.09 3.31 -10.06
C ILE A 132 4.32 2.45 -11.06
N ASP A 133 4.93 2.06 -12.19
CA ASP A 133 4.38 1.09 -13.15
C ASP A 133 4.36 -0.33 -12.54
N ILE A 134 3.33 -0.57 -11.73
CA ILE A 134 3.12 -1.79 -10.97
C ILE A 134 2.78 -2.93 -11.94
N ASN A 135 1.97 -2.67 -12.96
CA ASN A 135 1.50 -3.68 -13.90
C ASN A 135 2.53 -4.01 -15.01
N ARG A 136 3.54 -3.15 -15.22
CA ARG A 136 4.58 -3.24 -16.24
C ARG A 136 4.06 -3.20 -17.66
N ASP A 137 3.03 -2.40 -17.90
CA ASP A 137 2.51 -2.16 -19.24
C ASP A 137 3.24 -1.02 -19.97
N GLY A 138 4.19 -0.35 -19.31
CA GLY A 138 4.98 0.74 -19.87
C GLY A 138 4.30 2.11 -19.74
N SER A 139 3.21 2.19 -18.98
CA SER A 139 2.47 3.40 -18.69
C SER A 139 2.09 3.46 -17.21
N ILE A 140 1.90 4.65 -16.67
CA ILE A 140 1.37 4.85 -15.33
C ILE A 140 -0.08 5.30 -15.47
N GLY A 141 -1.00 4.43 -15.06
CA GLY A 141 -2.41 4.81 -14.93
C GLY A 141 -2.68 5.60 -13.66
N TRP A 142 -3.86 6.26 -13.60
CA TRP A 142 -4.30 7.00 -12.41
C TRP A 142 -4.22 6.18 -11.11
N TRP A 143 -4.63 4.91 -11.13
CA TRP A 143 -4.61 4.07 -9.93
C TRP A 143 -3.19 3.82 -9.40
N GLU A 144 -2.22 3.63 -10.30
CA GLU A 144 -0.82 3.41 -9.94
C GLU A 144 -0.19 4.68 -9.38
N PHE A 145 -0.43 5.80 -10.06
CA PHE A 145 0.00 7.12 -9.61
C PHE A 145 -0.57 7.43 -8.22
N VAL A 146 -1.88 7.30 -8.03
CA VAL A 146 -2.52 7.55 -6.73
C VAL A 146 -1.97 6.61 -5.67
N THR A 147 -1.74 5.34 -5.98
CA THR A 147 -1.17 4.40 -5.01
C THR A 147 0.20 4.88 -4.51
N ALA A 148 1.08 5.29 -5.42
CA ALA A 148 2.41 5.81 -5.07
C ALA A 148 2.36 7.16 -4.35
N GLU A 149 1.62 8.12 -4.90
CA GLU A 149 1.51 9.48 -4.36
C GLU A 149 0.77 9.53 -3.03
N SER A 150 -0.27 8.70 -2.83
CA SER A 150 -0.96 8.59 -1.55
C SER A 150 -0.01 8.21 -0.43
N VAL A 151 0.90 7.26 -0.69
CA VAL A 151 1.91 6.88 0.31
C VAL A 151 2.85 8.05 0.59
N ARG A 152 3.34 8.77 -0.43
CA ARG A 152 4.20 9.96 -0.26
C ARG A 152 3.52 11.08 0.51
N PHE A 153 2.23 11.31 0.28
CA PHE A 153 1.45 12.30 1.02
C PHE A 153 1.21 11.87 2.46
N LEU A 154 0.79 10.63 2.68
CA LEU A 154 0.55 10.09 4.02
C LEU A 154 1.83 10.07 4.86
N GLN A 155 3.00 9.81 4.26
CA GLN A 155 4.30 9.89 4.95
C GLN A 155 4.58 11.29 5.55
N LYS A 156 4.03 12.36 4.95
CA LYS A 156 4.19 13.74 5.44
C LYS A 156 3.18 14.11 6.54
N LYS A 157 2.14 13.32 6.76
CA LYS A 157 1.13 13.59 7.79
C LYS A 157 1.64 13.15 9.18
N PRO A 158 1.13 13.75 10.27
CA PRO A 158 1.48 13.35 11.63
C PRO A 158 1.19 11.86 11.89
N LYS A 159 2.01 11.21 12.73
CA LYS A 159 1.85 9.77 13.03
C LYS A 159 0.48 9.46 13.67
N GLU A 160 -0.05 10.39 14.48
CA GLU A 160 -1.37 10.29 15.10
C GLU A 160 -2.50 10.31 14.05
N TYR A 161 -2.31 11.01 12.94
CA TYR A 161 -3.25 10.98 11.81
C TYR A 161 -3.27 9.58 11.19
N LEU A 162 -2.09 8.99 10.96
CA LEU A 162 -1.96 7.65 10.37
C LEU A 162 -2.54 6.56 11.27
N LEU A 163 -2.29 6.63 12.58
CA LEU A 163 -2.84 5.68 13.55
C LEU A 163 -4.37 5.65 13.52
N LYS A 164 -5.03 6.80 13.33
CA LYS A 164 -6.50 6.89 13.23
C LYS A 164 -7.07 6.27 11.95
N LYS A 165 -6.23 6.05 10.92
CA LYS A 165 -6.64 5.44 9.64
C LYS A 165 -6.49 3.91 9.66
N LEU A 166 -5.76 3.35 10.63
CA LEU A 166 -5.62 1.91 10.81
C LEU A 166 -6.94 1.29 11.27
N THR A 167 -7.26 0.11 10.73
CA THR A 167 -8.41 -0.68 11.17
C THR A 167 -8.03 -1.56 12.36
N PRO A 168 -9.00 -1.97 13.21
CA PRO A 168 -8.73 -2.91 14.29
C PRO A 168 -8.12 -4.23 13.82
N ARG A 169 -8.47 -4.71 12.62
CA ARG A 169 -7.94 -5.96 12.06
C ARG A 169 -6.47 -5.84 11.69
N GLU A 170 -6.07 -4.74 11.07
CA GLU A 170 -4.67 -4.47 10.75
C GLU A 170 -3.82 -4.39 12.03
N ILE A 171 -4.31 -3.67 13.03
CA ILE A 171 -3.63 -3.56 14.33
C ILE A 171 -3.53 -4.94 14.99
N GLN A 172 -4.62 -5.71 15.00
CA GLN A 172 -4.65 -7.03 15.62
C GLN A 172 -3.67 -8.00 14.96
N ARG A 173 -3.65 -8.04 13.62
CA ARG A 173 -2.76 -8.92 12.87
C ARG A 173 -1.29 -8.68 13.20
N VAL A 174 -0.86 -7.42 13.24
CA VAL A 174 0.53 -7.09 13.58
C VAL A 174 0.81 -7.28 15.06
N ARG A 175 -0.18 -7.05 15.93
CA ARG A 175 -0.08 -7.30 17.38
C ARG A 175 0.14 -8.76 17.71
N ASP A 176 -0.50 -9.68 17.00
CA ASP A 176 -0.35 -11.11 17.23
C ASP A 176 1.10 -11.54 16.96
N ILE A 177 1.64 -11.13 15.81
CA ILE A 177 3.06 -11.36 15.44
C ILE A 177 4.00 -10.72 16.48
N TYR A 178 3.73 -9.47 16.88
CA TYR A 178 4.55 -8.78 17.87
C TYR A 178 4.58 -9.53 19.21
N LYS A 179 3.43 -10.01 19.69
CA LYS A 179 3.31 -10.75 20.95
C LYS A 179 4.02 -12.10 20.92
N GLU A 180 4.03 -12.78 19.78
CA GLU A 180 4.78 -14.02 19.59
C GLU A 180 6.29 -13.81 19.79
N GLN A 181 6.78 -12.59 19.54
CA GLN A 181 8.18 -12.21 19.74
C GLN A 181 8.47 -11.54 21.09
N ASP A 182 7.44 -11.20 21.88
CA ASP A 182 7.51 -10.65 23.25
C ASP A 182 7.51 -11.78 24.28
N PHE A 183 8.55 -12.62 24.26
CA PHE A 183 8.62 -13.85 25.06
C PHE A 183 8.48 -13.65 26.58
N ASN A 184 8.80 -12.45 27.09
CA ASN A 184 8.71 -12.14 28.51
C ASN A 184 7.42 -11.37 28.88
N GLY A 185 6.56 -11.07 27.90
CA GLY A 185 5.28 -10.39 28.07
C GLY A 185 5.41 -8.98 28.65
N GLN A 186 6.57 -8.33 28.47
CA GLN A 186 6.83 -7.00 29.01
C GLN A 186 6.29 -5.88 28.13
N GLY A 187 5.69 -6.21 26.98
CA GLY A 187 5.20 -5.24 26.00
C GLY A 187 6.33 -4.57 25.21
N MET A 188 7.48 -5.23 25.12
CA MET A 188 8.67 -4.71 24.46
C MET A 188 9.49 -5.82 23.80
N ILE A 189 10.05 -5.53 22.63
CA ILE A 189 10.89 -6.47 21.89
C ILE A 189 12.30 -5.90 21.65
N LEU A 190 13.30 -6.77 21.64
CA LEU A 190 14.68 -6.45 21.30
C LEU A 190 14.88 -6.40 19.79
N LYS A 191 16.01 -5.84 19.33
CA LYS A 191 16.33 -5.67 17.91
C LYS A 191 16.15 -6.94 17.05
N ASP A 192 16.69 -8.07 17.47
CA ASP A 192 16.65 -9.29 16.66
C ASP A 192 15.21 -9.80 16.52
N ASN A 193 14.43 -9.72 17.60
CA ASN A 193 13.00 -10.04 17.62
C ASN A 193 12.19 -9.05 16.76
N TYR A 194 12.57 -7.77 16.75
CA TYR A 194 11.93 -6.75 15.93
C TYR A 194 12.08 -7.03 14.43
N GLN A 195 13.26 -7.46 13.98
CA GLN A 195 13.44 -7.87 12.59
C GLN A 195 12.53 -9.07 12.24
N GLU A 196 12.39 -10.03 13.14
CA GLU A 196 11.51 -11.18 12.92
C GLU A 196 10.02 -10.78 12.85
N VAL A 197 9.57 -9.82 13.66
CA VAL A 197 8.20 -9.25 13.53
C VAL A 197 7.97 -8.66 12.15
N ILE A 198 8.90 -7.84 11.66
CA ILE A 198 8.78 -7.20 10.35
C ILE A 198 8.78 -8.24 9.23
N LYS A 199 9.68 -9.22 9.31
CA LYS A 199 9.78 -10.32 8.35
C LYS A 199 8.48 -11.11 8.29
N GLN A 200 7.98 -11.64 9.41
CA GLN A 200 6.75 -12.43 9.44
C GLN A 200 5.54 -11.63 8.95
N TRP A 201 5.46 -10.35 9.31
CA TRP A 201 4.38 -9.48 8.83
C TRP A 201 4.42 -9.28 7.32
N MET A 202 5.60 -8.98 6.75
CA MET A 202 5.78 -8.75 5.32
C MET A 202 5.58 -10.04 4.50
N ASP A 203 6.16 -11.14 4.95
CA ASP A 203 6.04 -12.47 4.31
C ASP A 203 4.58 -12.91 4.31
N GLY A 204 3.90 -12.73 5.45
CA GLY A 204 2.48 -12.99 5.60
C GLY A 204 1.61 -12.16 4.66
N LEU A 205 2.11 -11.08 4.05
CA LEU A 205 1.39 -10.25 3.07
C LEU A 205 1.91 -10.42 1.62
N GLY A 206 2.94 -11.25 1.41
CA GLY A 206 3.59 -11.38 0.10
C GLY A 206 4.36 -10.13 -0.33
N LEU A 207 4.95 -9.44 0.64
CA LEU A 207 5.74 -8.21 0.49
C LEU A 207 7.24 -8.48 0.70
N GLU A 208 7.70 -9.68 0.40
CA GLU A 208 9.09 -10.08 0.60
C GLU A 208 10.02 -9.17 -0.24
N PRO A 209 11.08 -8.59 0.34
CA PRO A 209 12.01 -7.77 -0.40
C PRO A 209 12.86 -8.64 -1.34
N LYS A 210 13.07 -8.20 -2.57
CA LYS A 210 13.81 -8.96 -3.61
C LYS A 210 15.25 -9.31 -3.21
N ASP A 211 15.88 -8.46 -2.41
CA ASP A 211 17.24 -8.63 -1.88
C ASP A 211 17.28 -9.43 -0.57
N GLY A 212 16.12 -9.79 -0.01
CA GLY A 212 16.02 -10.46 1.29
C GLY A 212 16.42 -9.59 2.49
N ASP A 213 16.71 -8.30 2.28
CA ASP A 213 17.16 -7.39 3.33
C ASP A 213 15.96 -6.73 4.02
N TYR A 214 15.55 -7.25 5.18
CA TYR A 214 14.47 -6.64 5.97
C TYR A 214 14.96 -5.46 6.83
N THR A 215 16.29 -5.25 6.96
CA THR A 215 16.84 -4.22 7.84
C THR A 215 16.47 -2.81 7.41
N LYS A 216 16.25 -2.60 6.10
CA LYS A 216 15.77 -1.33 5.55
C LYS A 216 14.36 -0.95 6.01
N TYR A 217 13.59 -1.87 6.58
CA TYR A 217 12.25 -1.58 7.11
C TYR A 217 12.23 -1.45 8.63
N LEU A 218 13.40 -1.42 9.29
CA LEU A 218 13.47 -1.17 10.73
C LEU A 218 13.42 0.34 11.01
N LEU A 219 12.20 0.89 11.05
CA LEU A 219 11.94 2.32 11.21
C LEU A 219 12.20 2.85 12.63
N VAL A 220 12.41 1.96 13.60
CA VAL A 220 12.77 2.31 14.98
C VAL A 220 14.23 1.95 15.20
N GLU A 221 14.99 2.84 15.85
CA GLU A 221 16.38 2.56 16.19
C GLU A 221 16.54 1.28 17.02
N PRO A 222 17.64 0.53 16.79
CA PRO A 222 17.88 -0.72 17.48
C PRO A 222 18.03 -0.53 18.98
N GLY A 223 17.19 -1.22 19.75
CA GLY A 223 17.18 -1.19 21.20
C GLY A 223 15.97 -1.94 21.75
N ILE A 224 15.23 -1.26 22.64
CA ILE A 224 13.96 -1.74 23.18
C ILE A 224 12.83 -1.05 22.43
N VAL A 225 12.04 -1.82 21.69
CA VAL A 225 10.92 -1.30 20.92
C VAL A 225 9.62 -1.64 21.64
N GLN A 226 8.97 -0.65 22.24
CA GLN A 226 7.64 -0.80 22.86
C GLN A 226 6.54 -0.89 21.79
N TRP A 227 5.44 -1.58 22.10
CA TRP A 227 4.30 -1.75 21.19
C TRP A 227 3.79 -0.43 20.59
N ASP A 228 3.60 0.60 21.42
CA ASP A 228 3.04 1.88 20.95
C ASP A 228 4.01 2.62 20.02
N THR A 229 5.32 2.54 20.27
CA THR A 229 6.36 3.09 19.39
C THR A 229 6.41 2.31 18.09
N PHE A 230 6.41 0.98 18.15
CA PHE A 230 6.37 0.11 16.97
C PHE A 230 5.17 0.48 16.09
N LEU A 231 3.96 0.48 16.65
CA LEU A 231 2.75 0.73 15.87
C LEU A 231 2.73 2.13 15.27
N ARG A 232 3.17 3.14 16.03
CA ARG A 232 3.25 4.53 15.59
C ARG A 232 4.19 4.69 14.40
N GLU A 233 5.39 4.12 14.48
CA GLU A 233 6.37 4.25 13.41
C GLU A 233 6.00 3.43 12.17
N HIS A 234 5.32 2.29 12.36
CA HIS A 234 4.90 1.40 11.27
C HIS A 234 3.52 1.68 10.69
N ALA A 235 2.77 2.64 11.22
CA ALA A 235 1.42 2.93 10.76
C ALA A 235 1.36 3.16 9.23
N ILE A 236 2.32 3.90 8.68
CA ILE A 236 2.41 4.12 7.24
C ILE A 236 2.73 2.85 6.46
N SER A 237 3.61 1.98 6.96
CA SER A 237 3.94 0.69 6.33
C SER A 237 2.69 -0.19 6.25
N ILE A 238 1.90 -0.22 7.33
CA ILE A 238 0.65 -0.99 7.39
C ILE A 238 -0.37 -0.45 6.38
N LEU A 239 -0.57 0.87 6.31
CA LEU A 239 -1.47 1.49 5.32
C LEU A 239 -1.01 1.25 3.88
N SER A 240 0.30 1.32 3.64
CA SER A 240 0.93 1.12 2.33
C SER A 240 0.85 -0.34 1.86
N ALA A 241 0.58 -1.28 2.76
CA ALA A 241 0.40 -2.70 2.47
C ALA A 241 -1.04 -3.09 2.10
N ARG A 242 -1.98 -2.14 2.07
CA ARG A 242 -3.38 -2.41 1.69
C ARG A 242 -3.58 -2.83 0.23
N PRO A 243 -2.90 -2.24 -0.77
CA PRO A 243 -3.04 -2.65 -2.16
C PRO A 243 -2.72 -4.14 -2.38
N ASN A 244 -3.35 -4.74 -3.38
CA ASN A 244 -3.14 -6.14 -3.71
C ASN A 244 -1.90 -6.37 -4.60
N ILE A 245 -0.74 -5.87 -4.17
CA ILE A 245 0.49 -5.78 -4.99
C ILE A 245 1.48 -6.95 -4.81
N SER A 246 1.02 -8.14 -4.42
CA SER A 246 1.89 -9.28 -4.08
C SER A 246 2.97 -9.57 -5.14
N GLY A 247 4.22 -9.73 -4.72
CA GLY A 247 5.37 -10.04 -5.59
C GLY A 247 5.87 -8.88 -6.45
N LYS A 248 5.34 -7.66 -6.27
CA LYS A 248 5.76 -6.45 -6.99
C LYS A 248 6.53 -5.52 -6.05
N LYS A 249 7.22 -4.53 -6.63
CA LYS A 249 7.88 -3.50 -5.82
C LYS A 249 6.81 -2.71 -5.10
N HIS A 250 6.91 -2.63 -3.78
CA HIS A 250 5.93 -1.98 -2.92
C HIS A 250 6.45 -0.63 -2.43
N PHE A 251 5.55 0.29 -2.08
CA PHE A 251 5.90 1.64 -1.61
C PHE A 251 6.16 1.73 -0.10
N LEU A 252 6.44 0.59 0.56
CA LEU A 252 6.74 0.60 1.99
C LEU A 252 7.90 1.57 2.30
N PRO A 253 7.74 2.45 3.30
CA PRO A 253 8.81 3.34 3.74
C PRO A 253 10.02 2.52 4.22
N THR A 254 11.21 3.01 3.90
CA THR A 254 12.47 2.46 4.38
C THR A 254 13.13 3.43 5.36
N ALA A 255 13.87 2.90 6.34
CA ALA A 255 14.75 3.69 7.18
C ALA A 255 15.75 4.44 6.28
N HIS A 256 15.82 5.76 6.41
CA HIS A 256 16.87 6.53 5.76
C HIS A 256 18.21 6.09 6.35
N ARG A 257 19.05 5.45 5.53
CA ARG A 257 20.48 5.30 5.85
C ARG A 257 21.09 6.70 5.68
N SER A 258 21.28 7.39 6.80
CA SER A 258 22.14 8.59 6.88
C SER A 258 23.55 8.27 6.41
#